data_AF-A0A336N7M6-F1
#
_entry.id   AF-A0A336N7M6-F1
#
_cell.length_a   1.000
_cell.length_b   1.000
_cell.length_c   1.000
_cell.angle_alpha   90.00
_cell.angle_beta   90.00
_cell.angle_gamma   90.00
#
_symmetry.space_group_name_H-M   'P 1'
#
loop_
_entity.id
_entity.type
_entity.pdbx_description
1 polymer ?
#
loop_
_entity_poly.entity_id
_entity_poly.type
_entity_poly.pdbx_seq_one_letter_code
_entity_poly.pdbx_strand_id
1 'polypeptide(L)'
;MIGDSDSISLSQKLLEEGILYFNSHSQLSQMVEKIISGANVPHVRDTVKIAVLSCKGGIGASLVSSHIANEIVVNKKIPVLLAQGPNGSQDLDLLFDKKISGSIVEYALNFDLYNGNLFELPTESTENIISLSMISQSITLKKITL
;
A
#
# COMPACT_ATOMS: atom_id res chain seq x y z
N MET A 1 33.74 -22.99 22.75
CA MET A 1 33.23 -21.61 22.69
C MET A 1 31.78 -21.69 22.28
N ILE A 2 30.87 -21.60 23.24
CA ILE A 2 29.42 -21.68 23.03
C ILE A 2 28.98 -20.30 22.56
N GLY A 3 28.23 -20.21 21.46
CA GLY A 3 27.99 -18.97 20.72
C GLY A 3 27.38 -17.85 21.58
N ASP A 4 28.05 -16.69 21.59
CA ASP A 4 27.69 -15.46 22.31
C ASP A 4 26.41 -14.75 21.81
N SER A 5 25.58 -15.41 21.01
CA SER A 5 24.36 -14.80 20.48
C SER A 5 23.18 -15.07 21.41
N ASP A 6 23.06 -14.25 22.45
CA ASP A 6 21.86 -14.24 23.28
C ASP A 6 20.66 -13.74 22.45
N SER A 7 19.64 -14.58 22.36
CA SER A 7 18.33 -14.28 21.76
C SER A 7 17.70 -12.97 22.24
N ILE A 8 17.96 -12.55 23.49
CA ILE A 8 17.52 -11.25 24.04
C ILE A 8 18.24 -10.11 23.33
N SER A 9 19.57 -10.15 23.31
CA SER A 9 20.38 -9.14 22.62
C SER A 9 20.05 -9.06 21.13
N LEU A 10 19.79 -10.19 20.48
CA LEU A 10 19.35 -10.23 19.08
C LEU A 10 18.00 -9.55 18.87
N SER A 11 17.01 -9.85 19.72
CA SER A 11 15.68 -9.23 19.61
C SER A 11 15.71 -7.72 19.80
N GLN A 12 16.61 -7.21 20.65
CA GLN A 12 16.77 -5.77 20.87
C GLN A 12 17.38 -5.10 19.64
N LYS A 13 18.45 -5.68 19.06
CA LYS A 13 19.05 -5.18 17.81
C LYS A 13 18.08 -5.22 16.64
N LEU A 14 17.27 -6.27 16.51
CA LEU A 14 16.26 -6.36 15.46
C LEU A 14 15.17 -5.31 15.65
N LEU A 15 14.78 -5.03 16.90
CA LEU A 15 13.80 -4.00 17.21
C LEU A 15 14.31 -2.58 16.87
N GLU A 16 15.60 -2.31 17.06
CA GLU A 16 16.25 -1.06 16.63
C GLU A 16 16.15 -0.85 15.11
N GLU A 17 16.17 -1.94 14.33
CA GLU A 17 15.95 -1.96 12.88
C GLU A 17 14.46 -2.06 12.49
N GLY A 18 13.54 -1.96 13.45
CA GLY A 18 12.09 -2.04 13.21
C GLY A 18 11.54 -3.45 12.97
N ILE A 19 12.35 -4.50 13.17
CA ILE A 19 11.98 -5.90 12.97
C ILE A 19 11.52 -6.50 14.30
N LEU A 20 10.26 -6.93 14.36
CA LEU A 20 9.69 -7.60 15.53
C LEU A 20 10.14 -9.06 15.58
N TYR A 21 11.00 -9.38 16.54
CA TYR A 21 11.44 -10.75 16.82
C TYR A 21 11.18 -11.11 18.28
N PHE A 22 10.59 -12.29 18.50
CA PHE A 22 10.30 -12.80 19.83
C PHE A 22 10.66 -14.29 19.93
N ASN A 23 11.46 -14.64 20.94
CA ASN A 23 11.79 -16.01 21.29
C ASN A 23 11.02 -16.42 22.55
N SER A 24 10.08 -17.36 22.39
CA SER A 24 9.21 -17.80 23.49
C SER A 24 9.96 -18.51 24.61
N HIS A 25 11.12 -19.10 24.35
CA HIS A 25 11.86 -19.84 25.37
C HIS A 25 12.62 -18.92 26.33
N SER A 26 13.18 -17.82 25.83
CA SER A 26 14.03 -16.92 26.62
C SER A 26 13.35 -15.60 27.03
N GLN A 27 12.23 -15.21 26.41
CA GLN A 27 11.70 -13.83 26.50
C GLN A 27 10.29 -13.72 27.08
N LEU A 28 9.68 -14.83 27.52
CA LEU A 28 8.33 -14.83 28.10
C LEU A 28 8.18 -13.90 29.31
N SER A 29 9.18 -13.81 30.17
CA SER A 29 9.16 -12.92 31.33
C SER A 29 9.18 -11.44 30.94
N GLN A 30 9.97 -11.09 29.91
CA GLN A 30 10.08 -9.72 29.38
C GLN A 30 8.82 -9.29 28.61
N MET A 31 8.06 -10.25 28.06
CA MET A 31 6.82 -9.98 27.33
C MET A 31 5.78 -9.28 28.22
N VAL A 32 5.60 -9.75 29.45
CA VAL A 32 4.62 -9.18 30.39
C VAL A 32 4.99 -7.74 30.71
N GLU A 33 6.27 -7.48 30.97
CA GLU A 33 6.79 -6.13 31.24
C GLU A 33 6.63 -5.20 30.03
N LYS A 34 6.89 -5.68 28.81
CA LYS A 34 6.67 -4.92 27.58
C LYS A 34 5.19 -4.64 27.27
N ILE A 35 4.30 -5.56 27.63
CA ILE A 35 2.85 -5.34 27.49
C ILE A 35 2.38 -4.26 28.47
N ILE A 36 2.84 -4.33 29.73
CA ILE A 36 2.45 -3.36 30.77
C ILE A 36 3.01 -1.97 30.49
N SER A 37 4.27 -1.88 30.03
CA SER A 37 4.92 -0.61 29.70
C SER A 37 4.40 0.03 28.40
N GLY A 38 3.63 -0.71 27.60
CA GLY A 38 3.18 -0.28 26.29
C GLY A 38 4.30 -0.36 25.26
N ALA A 39 4.28 -1.40 24.44
CA ALA A 39 5.21 -1.50 23.32
C ALA A 39 4.82 -0.49 22.22
N ASN A 40 5.70 0.49 21.96
CA ASN A 40 5.60 1.34 20.77
C ASN A 40 6.06 0.52 19.56
N VAL A 41 5.19 -0.36 19.07
CA VAL A 41 5.42 -1.06 17.82
C VAL A 41 5.38 0.01 16.72
N PRO A 42 6.47 0.19 15.94
CA PRO A 42 6.44 1.09 14.79
C PRO A 42 5.31 0.62 13.88
N HIS A 43 4.21 1.36 13.87
CA HIS A 43 3.09 1.11 13.00
C HIS A 43 3.47 1.67 11.63
N VAL A 44 4.40 1.00 10.93
CA VAL A 44 4.65 1.29 9.53
C VAL A 44 3.43 0.76 8.79
N ARG A 45 2.48 1.65 8.49
CA ARG A 45 1.39 1.32 7.55
C ARG A 45 2.02 1.20 6.18
N ASP A 46 2.40 -0.02 5.82
CA ASP A 46 2.90 -0.30 4.49
C ASP A 46 1.76 -0.12 3.48
N THR A 47 1.88 0.91 2.65
CA THR A 47 0.98 1.09 1.51
C THR A 47 1.26 0.01 0.46
N VAL A 48 0.25 -0.79 0.14
CA VAL A 48 0.33 -1.78 -0.95
C VAL A 48 0.03 -1.10 -2.28
N LYS A 49 0.99 -1.07 -3.20
CA LYS A 49 0.80 -0.51 -4.56
C LYS A 49 0.54 -1.63 -5.56
N ILE A 50 -0.55 -1.52 -6.32
CA ILE A 50 -0.94 -2.53 -7.32
C ILE A 50 -0.91 -1.86 -8.69
N ALA A 51 -0.10 -2.36 -9.62
CA ALA A 51 -0.07 -1.82 -10.98
C ALA A 51 -0.80 -2.76 -11.94
N VAL A 52 -1.82 -2.24 -12.64
CA VAL A 52 -2.51 -2.97 -13.71
C VAL A 52 -1.94 -2.48 -15.04
N LEU A 53 -1.15 -3.33 -15.69
CA LEU A 53 -0.44 -3.01 -16.91
C LEU A 53 -1.14 -3.62 -18.12
N SER A 54 -1.09 -2.91 -19.25
CA SER A 54 -1.71 -3.35 -20.49
C SER A 54 -0.89 -2.94 -21.69
N CYS A 55 -0.62 -3.89 -22.58
CA CYS A 55 0.24 -3.68 -23.75
C CYS A 55 -0.49 -3.02 -24.93
N LYS A 56 -1.82 -2.87 -24.83
CA LYS A 56 -2.68 -2.30 -25.87
C LYS A 56 -3.85 -1.57 -25.23
N GLY A 57 -4.25 -0.44 -25.81
CA GLY A 57 -5.49 0.25 -25.44
C GLY A 57 -6.72 -0.59 -25.76
N GLY A 58 -7.76 -0.51 -24.94
CA GLY A 58 -9.04 -1.21 -25.17
C GLY A 58 -9.08 -2.67 -24.74
N ILE A 59 -8.06 -3.20 -24.04
CA ILE A 59 -8.11 -4.58 -23.49
C ILE A 59 -8.87 -4.67 -22.16
N GLY A 60 -9.52 -3.57 -21.73
CA GLY A 60 -10.28 -3.54 -20.48
C GLY A 60 -9.44 -3.35 -19.23
N ALA A 61 -8.22 -2.80 -19.36
CA ALA A 61 -7.37 -2.48 -18.22
C ALA A 61 -8.17 -1.70 -17.16
N SER A 62 -8.67 -0.51 -17.52
CA SER A 62 -9.42 0.42 -16.64
C SER A 62 -10.62 -0.25 -15.96
N LEU A 63 -11.26 -1.17 -16.67
CA LEU A 63 -12.38 -1.94 -16.15
C LEU A 63 -11.89 -2.92 -15.08
N VAL A 64 -10.84 -3.69 -15.34
CA VAL A 64 -10.28 -4.64 -14.37
C VAL A 64 -9.77 -3.91 -13.12
N SER A 65 -9.06 -2.79 -13.27
CA SER A 65 -8.60 -2.02 -12.10
C SER A 65 -9.74 -1.46 -11.27
N SER A 66 -10.78 -0.93 -11.93
CA SER A 66 -11.96 -0.42 -11.24
C SER A 66 -12.65 -1.51 -10.43
N HIS A 67 -12.77 -2.71 -10.99
CA HIS A 67 -13.39 -3.84 -10.32
C HIS A 67 -12.54 -4.32 -9.13
N ILE A 68 -11.22 -4.45 -9.30
CA ILE A 68 -10.31 -4.81 -8.20
C ILE A 68 -10.39 -3.79 -7.07
N ALA A 69 -10.34 -2.49 -7.38
CA ALA A 69 -10.42 -1.44 -6.38
C ALA A 69 -11.75 -1.50 -5.61
N ASN A 70 -12.87 -1.67 -6.32
CA ASN A 70 -14.18 -1.81 -5.70
C ASN A 70 -14.27 -3.05 -4.80
N GLU A 71 -13.78 -4.20 -5.25
CA GLU A 71 -13.76 -5.43 -4.44
C GLU A 71 -12.93 -5.27 -3.16
N ILE A 72 -11.80 -4.57 -3.23
CA ILE A 72 -10.98 -4.28 -2.04
C ILE A 72 -11.78 -3.40 -1.05
N VAL A 73 -12.42 -2.34 -1.53
CA VAL A 73 -13.21 -1.43 -0.68
C VAL A 73 -14.35 -2.17 -0.01
N VAL A 74 -15.14 -2.94 -0.78
CA VAL A 74 -16.32 -3.66 -0.27
C VAL A 74 -15.94 -4.74 0.75
N ASN A 75 -14.91 -5.55 0.45
CA ASN A 75 -14.59 -6.71 1.28
C ASN A 75 -13.59 -6.41 2.40
N LYS A 76 -12.66 -5.48 2.21
CA LYS A 76 -11.60 -5.18 3.19
C LYS A 76 -11.86 -3.90 3.97
N LYS A 77 -12.72 -3.00 3.49
CA LYS A 77 -13.06 -1.73 4.15
C LYS A 77 -11.82 -0.88 4.49
N ILE A 78 -10.81 -0.94 3.63
CA ILE A 78 -9.59 -0.15 3.73
C ILE A 78 -9.61 1.00 2.72
N PRO A 79 -8.91 2.12 2.97
CA PRO A 79 -8.78 3.22 2.00
C PRO A 79 -8.10 2.77 0.69
N VAL A 80 -8.72 3.08 -0.45
CA VAL A 80 -8.24 2.75 -1.79
C VAL A 80 -8.30 3.99 -2.69
N LEU A 81 -7.26 4.18 -3.51
CA LEU A 81 -7.12 5.26 -4.47
C LEU A 81 -6.87 4.61 -5.83
N LEU A 82 -7.88 4.69 -6.69
CA LEU A 82 -7.72 4.30 -8.08
C LEU A 82 -7.16 5.48 -8.86
N ALA A 83 -5.92 5.37 -9.30
CA ALA A 83 -5.19 6.45 -9.94
C ALA A 83 -4.86 6.09 -11.40
N GLN A 84 -5.49 6.79 -12.32
CA GLN A 84 -5.30 6.58 -13.74
C GLN A 84 -4.35 7.62 -14.33
N GLY A 85 -3.33 7.14 -15.05
CA GLY A 85 -2.41 7.99 -15.80
C GLY A 85 -3.03 8.54 -17.10
N PRO A 86 -2.33 9.46 -17.77
CA PRO A 86 -2.81 10.15 -18.98
C PRO A 86 -3.09 9.23 -20.18
N ASN A 87 -2.51 8.04 -20.20
CA ASN A 87 -2.73 7.03 -21.25
C ASN A 87 -3.85 6.02 -20.90
N GLY A 88 -4.64 6.29 -19.86
CA GLY A 88 -5.76 5.45 -19.46
C GLY A 88 -7.03 5.67 -20.30
N SER A 89 -8.10 4.96 -19.95
CA SER A 89 -9.39 5.12 -20.64
C SER A 89 -10.01 6.47 -20.36
N GLN A 90 -10.61 7.11 -21.37
CA GLN A 90 -11.41 8.32 -21.15
C GLN A 90 -12.74 8.01 -20.45
N ASP A 91 -13.18 6.75 -20.49
CA ASP A 91 -14.48 6.30 -19.97
C ASP A 91 -14.47 6.03 -18.45
N LEU A 92 -13.43 6.49 -17.72
CA LEU A 92 -13.34 6.22 -16.28
C LEU A 92 -14.45 6.92 -15.50
N ASP A 93 -14.82 8.12 -15.91
CA ASP A 93 -15.96 8.84 -15.36
C ASP A 93 -17.29 8.11 -15.61
N LEU A 94 -17.45 7.48 -16.78
CA LEU A 94 -18.60 6.64 -17.13
C LEU A 94 -18.67 5.37 -16.27
N LEU A 95 -17.52 4.74 -15.98
CA LEU A 95 -17.46 3.55 -15.13
C LEU A 95 -17.92 3.81 -13.69
N PHE A 96 -17.72 5.03 -13.19
CA PHE A 96 -18.05 5.44 -11.83
C PHE A 96 -19.25 6.40 -11.75
N ASP A 97 -19.90 6.70 -12.87
CA ASP A 97 -20.98 7.71 -12.99
C ASP A 97 -20.65 9.02 -12.25
N LYS A 98 -19.37 9.43 -12.34
CA LYS A 98 -18.85 10.56 -11.56
C LYS A 98 -17.82 11.34 -12.35
N LYS A 99 -17.98 12.66 -12.41
CA LYS A 99 -17.06 13.53 -13.12
C LYS A 99 -15.72 13.62 -12.37
N ILE A 100 -14.64 13.14 -12.99
CA ILE A 100 -13.27 13.19 -12.44
C ILE A 100 -12.53 14.36 -13.11
N SER A 101 -12.14 15.37 -12.34
CA SER A 101 -11.58 16.63 -12.88
C SER A 101 -10.18 16.91 -12.36
N GLY A 102 -9.16 16.17 -12.83
CA GLY A 102 -7.72 16.46 -12.58
C GLY A 102 -7.25 16.44 -11.11
N SER A 103 -8.17 16.34 -10.16
CA SER A 103 -7.94 16.27 -8.73
C SER A 103 -8.43 14.92 -8.18
N ILE A 104 -8.06 14.63 -6.93
CA ILE A 104 -8.64 13.50 -6.21
C ILE A 104 -10.12 13.80 -5.99
N VAL A 105 -10.97 12.82 -6.32
CA VAL A 105 -12.42 12.87 -6.14
C VAL A 105 -12.84 11.65 -5.33
N GLU A 106 -13.41 11.89 -4.15
CA GLU A 106 -14.03 10.82 -3.37
C GLU A 106 -15.19 10.23 -4.17
N TYR A 107 -15.20 8.93 -4.44
CA TYR A 107 -16.33 8.24 -5.07
C TYR A 107 -17.29 7.68 -4.01
N ALA A 108 -16.74 7.00 -3.00
CA ALA A 108 -17.47 6.42 -1.88
C ALA A 108 -16.59 6.42 -0.62
N LEU A 109 -17.17 6.05 0.53
CA LEU A 109 -16.41 5.91 1.78
C LEU A 109 -15.22 4.96 1.58
N ASN A 110 -14.01 5.44 1.88
CA ASN A 110 -12.73 4.74 1.68
C ASN A 110 -12.37 4.47 0.21
N PHE A 111 -12.99 5.16 -0.75
CA PHE A 111 -12.71 4.97 -2.17
C PHE A 111 -12.59 6.30 -2.92
N ASP A 112 -11.36 6.63 -3.28
CA ASP A 112 -11.00 7.83 -4.01
C ASP A 112 -10.58 7.51 -5.45
N LEU A 113 -10.83 8.45 -6.35
CA LEU A 113 -10.48 8.38 -7.76
C LEU A 113 -9.54 9.54 -8.13
N TYR A 114 -8.56 9.27 -8.98
CA TYR A 114 -7.69 10.29 -9.56
C TYR A 114 -7.45 10.02 -11.04
N ASN A 115 -7.53 11.05 -11.86
CA ASN A 115 -7.21 11.01 -13.28
C ASN A 115 -6.24 12.14 -13.60
N GLY A 116 -4.97 11.79 -13.80
CA GLY A 116 -3.92 12.78 -13.97
C GLY A 116 -2.51 12.19 -13.91
N ASN A 117 -1.52 13.06 -13.76
CA ASN A 117 -0.15 12.63 -13.63
C ASN A 117 0.09 12.06 -12.23
N LEU A 118 0.46 10.78 -12.15
CA LEU A 118 0.75 10.10 -10.88
C LEU A 118 1.98 10.68 -10.17
N PHE A 119 2.90 11.32 -10.91
CA PHE A 119 4.08 11.96 -10.36
C PHE A 119 3.78 13.31 -9.68
N GLU A 120 2.60 13.88 -9.93
CA GLU A 120 2.15 15.14 -9.33
C GLU A 120 1.33 14.92 -8.04
N LEU A 121 1.07 13.66 -7.66
CA LEU A 121 0.38 13.35 -6.42
C LEU A 121 1.27 13.67 -5.21
N PRO A 122 0.77 14.44 -4.23
CA PRO A 122 1.50 14.69 -2.99
C PRO A 122 1.80 13.38 -2.27
N THR A 123 3.01 13.24 -1.73
CA THR A 123 3.48 12.00 -1.08
C THR A 123 2.60 11.64 0.14
N GLU A 124 2.10 12.64 0.86
CA GLU A 124 1.17 12.49 2.01
C GLU A 124 -0.13 11.75 1.64
N SER A 125 -0.67 12.00 0.44
CA SER A 125 -1.87 11.34 -0.08
C SER A 125 -1.61 9.91 -0.58
N THR A 126 -0.35 9.47 -0.63
CA THR A 126 0.02 8.11 -1.03
C THR A 126 0.45 7.21 0.14
N GLU A 127 0.57 7.75 1.36
CA GLU A 127 1.06 7.00 2.54
C GLU A 127 -0.01 6.14 3.23
N ASN A 128 -1.29 6.30 2.88
CA ASN A 128 -2.39 5.52 3.46
C ASN A 128 -3.30 4.86 2.43
N ILE A 129 -2.89 4.82 1.15
CA ILE A 129 -3.82 4.45 0.10
C ILE A 129 -3.22 3.49 -0.90
N ILE A 130 -3.88 2.33 -1.07
CA ILE A 130 -3.55 1.39 -2.14
C ILE A 130 -3.64 2.13 -3.46
N SER A 131 -2.48 2.42 -4.03
CA SER A 131 -2.36 3.17 -5.27
C SER A 131 -2.49 2.16 -6.41
N LEU A 132 -3.64 2.15 -7.09
CA LEU A 132 -3.77 1.39 -8.32
C LEU A 132 -3.34 2.26 -9.50
N SER A 133 -2.13 2.05 -10.03
CA SER A 133 -1.60 2.82 -11.16
C SER A 133 -1.83 2.10 -12.49
N MET A 134 -2.41 2.80 -13.46
CA MET A 134 -2.42 2.37 -14.86
C MET A 134 -1.27 2.97 -15.65
N ILE A 135 -0.43 2.10 -16.19
CA ILE A 135 0.62 2.46 -17.13
C ILE A 135 0.38 1.68 -18.42
N SER A 136 0.13 2.40 -19.51
CA SER A 136 0.29 1.85 -20.85
C SER A 136 1.71 2.15 -21.34
N GLN A 137 2.41 1.05 -21.67
CA GLN A 137 3.78 0.88 -22.20
C GLN A 137 5.00 1.04 -21.28
N SER A 138 5.82 -0.03 -21.34
CA SER A 138 7.19 -0.28 -20.85
C SER A 138 7.63 0.45 -19.60
N ILE A 139 7.51 -0.20 -18.43
CA ILE A 139 8.22 0.26 -17.23
C ILE A 139 8.94 -0.89 -16.53
N THR A 140 10.27 -0.75 -16.61
CA THR A 140 11.32 -1.27 -15.74
C THR A 140 10.88 -1.32 -14.28
N LEU A 141 10.91 -2.53 -13.72
CA LEU A 141 10.81 -2.77 -12.28
C LEU A 141 11.93 -2.02 -11.57
N LYS A 142 11.64 -0.85 -11.00
CA LYS A 142 12.55 -0.20 -10.06
C LYS A 142 12.47 -0.99 -8.76
N LYS A 143 13.50 -1.80 -8.54
CA LYS A 143 13.80 -2.54 -7.32
C LYS A 143 13.61 -1.58 -6.13
N ILE A 144 12.61 -1.86 -5.29
CA ILE A 144 12.52 -1.28 -3.96
C ILE A 144 13.57 -2.03 -3.16
N THR A 145 14.73 -1.39 -3.02
CA THR A 145 15.82 -1.85 -2.17
C THR A 145 15.39 -1.63 -0.73
N LEU A 146 15.48 -2.70 0.07
CA LEU A 146 15.41 -2.67 1.53
C LEU A 146 16.44 -1.70 2.10
#